data_AF-Q4JJZ6-F1
#
_entry.id   AF-Q4JJZ6-F1
#
_cell.length_a   1.000
_cell.length_b   1.000
_cell.length_c   1.000
_cell.angle_alpha   90.00
_cell.angle_beta   90.00
_cell.angle_gamma   90.00
#
_symmetry.space_group_name_H-M   'P 1'
#
loop_
_entity.id
_entity.type
_entity.pdbx_description
1 polymer ?
#
loop_
_entity_poly.entity_id
_entity_poly.type
_entity_poly.pdbx_seq_one_letter_code
_entity_poly.pdbx_strand_id
1 'polypeptide(L)'
;FLVTIKSTPLSDISDSDESTSVDEKTQKRPDDDSEFDGFPFREDEDSLQDSSREMSAQDHNWDVLIFTQQWPVTTCYHWREENPDQECSLPQKKEFWTIHGIWPTKLHQMGPNFCNNSANFDPDKLNPIEDRLETFWPDLKGMDSTEWLWKHEWQKHGTCAMLVEELDNELKYFE
;
A
#
# COMPACT_ATOMS: atom_id res chain seq x y z
N PHE A 1 15.26 -8.57 -11.90
CA PHE A 1 14.47 -9.81 -11.95
C PHE A 1 13.09 -9.50 -11.40
N LEU A 2 12.02 -10.02 -11.99
CA LEU A 2 10.67 -9.93 -11.45
C LEU A 2 10.26 -11.32 -10.96
N VAL A 3 9.73 -11.40 -9.75
CA VAL A 3 9.16 -12.63 -9.18
C VAL A 3 7.67 -12.38 -9.00
N THR A 4 6.85 -13.11 -9.77
CA THR A 4 5.40 -12.96 -9.72
C THR A 4 4.81 -13.99 -8.76
N ILE A 5 4.74 -13.64 -7.48
CA ILE A 5 3.88 -14.34 -6.52
C ILE A 5 2.47 -13.79 -6.71
N LYS A 6 1.46 -14.67 -6.82
CA LYS A 6 0.05 -14.28 -6.84
C LYS A 6 -0.56 -14.46 -5.46
N SER A 7 -1.14 -13.40 -4.92
CA SER A 7 -2.13 -13.50 -3.84
C SER A 7 -3.34 -14.31 -4.33
N THR A 8 -3.83 -15.24 -3.50
CA THR A 8 -5.10 -15.95 -3.70
C THR A 8 -6.11 -15.51 -2.63
N PRO A 9 -7.24 -14.91 -3.00
CA PRO A 9 -8.29 -14.55 -2.04
C PRO A 9 -8.81 -15.77 -1.25
N LEU A 10 -9.16 -15.54 0.02
CA LEU A 10 -9.63 -16.60 0.93
C LEU A 10 -11.11 -17.02 0.70
N SER A 11 -11.75 -16.49 -0.36
CA SER A 11 -13.19 -16.58 -0.62
C SER A 11 -13.63 -17.75 -1.50
N ASP A 12 -12.73 -18.28 -2.34
CA ASP A 12 -13.15 -18.93 -3.58
C ASP A 12 -13.33 -20.45 -3.44
N ILE A 13 -14.32 -20.87 -2.64
CA ILE A 13 -14.91 -22.22 -2.66
C ILE A 13 -16.43 -22.14 -2.77
N SER A 14 -16.95 -22.05 -3.99
CA SER A 14 -18.32 -22.45 -4.36
C SER A 14 -18.50 -22.52 -5.88
N ASP A 15 -19.01 -23.65 -6.39
CA ASP A 15 -19.34 -23.86 -7.82
C ASP A 15 -20.70 -23.26 -8.24
N SER A 16 -20.95 -23.24 -9.56
CA SER A 16 -22.25 -23.22 -10.29
C SER A 16 -22.72 -21.88 -10.93
N ASP A 17 -22.76 -21.86 -12.27
CA ASP A 17 -23.93 -21.71 -13.18
C ASP A 17 -25.01 -20.60 -12.96
N GLU A 18 -25.71 -20.05 -13.97
CA GLU A 18 -25.59 -19.99 -15.45
C GLU A 18 -26.63 -18.98 -16.05
N SER A 19 -26.22 -18.10 -16.99
CA SER A 19 -27.07 -17.40 -18.02
C SER A 19 -28.16 -16.37 -17.56
N THR A 20 -28.93 -15.61 -18.39
CA THR A 20 -28.75 -14.88 -19.69
C THR A 20 -29.88 -13.84 -19.92
N SER A 21 -29.72 -12.91 -20.88
CA SER A 21 -30.72 -12.02 -21.54
C SER A 21 -31.35 -10.84 -20.73
N VAL A 22 -31.64 -9.62 -21.23
CA VAL A 22 -31.83 -8.95 -22.57
C VAL A 22 -33.26 -9.06 -23.16
N ASP A 23 -33.95 -8.01 -23.68
CA ASP A 23 -33.59 -6.58 -23.89
C ASP A 23 -34.37 -5.63 -22.93
N GLU A 24 -35.12 -4.54 -23.21
CA GLU A 24 -35.57 -3.81 -24.43
C GLU A 24 -35.69 -2.28 -24.14
N LYS A 25 -36.28 -1.46 -25.04
CA LYS A 25 -36.15 0.01 -25.08
C LYS A 25 -37.26 0.71 -25.88
N THR A 26 -37.86 1.78 -25.34
CA THR A 26 -38.55 2.82 -26.15
C THR A 26 -38.47 4.23 -25.55
N GLN A 27 -38.39 5.25 -26.42
CA GLN A 27 -38.23 6.67 -26.09
C GLN A 27 -39.50 7.48 -26.43
N LYS A 28 -39.72 8.62 -25.75
CA LYS A 28 -40.02 9.91 -26.41
C LYS A 28 -39.94 11.14 -25.47
N ARG A 29 -39.65 12.29 -26.08
CA ARG A 29 -39.81 13.68 -25.61
C ARG A 29 -40.53 14.45 -26.74
N PRO A 30 -41.18 15.60 -26.48
CA PRO A 30 -40.46 16.89 -26.52
C PRO A 30 -40.89 17.91 -25.45
N ASP A 31 -39.96 18.81 -25.11
CA ASP A 31 -40.03 20.30 -25.11
C ASP A 31 -41.44 20.95 -25.12
N ASP A 32 -41.74 22.05 -24.39
CA ASP A 32 -40.93 23.28 -24.22
C ASP A 32 -41.40 24.20 -23.04
N ASP A 33 -40.61 25.25 -22.76
CA ASP A 33 -40.94 26.61 -22.26
C ASP A 33 -41.27 26.98 -20.78
N SER A 34 -40.70 28.14 -20.39
CA SER A 34 -41.10 29.15 -19.37
C SER A 34 -40.76 29.08 -17.85
N GLU A 35 -40.33 30.27 -17.41
CA GLU A 35 -40.02 30.88 -16.09
C GLU A 35 -41.00 30.61 -14.91
N PHE A 36 -40.49 30.33 -13.69
CA PHE A 36 -40.18 31.28 -12.58
C PHE A 36 -41.41 31.83 -11.83
N ASP A 37 -41.64 31.34 -10.59
CA ASP A 37 -41.78 32.19 -9.40
C ASP A 37 -41.79 31.37 -8.08
N GLY A 38 -41.56 32.04 -6.94
CA GLY A 38 -42.09 31.65 -5.62
C GLY A 38 -41.54 30.41 -4.88
N PHE A 39 -40.49 30.59 -4.06
CA PHE A 39 -40.26 29.73 -2.87
C PHE A 39 -41.20 30.12 -1.72
N PRO A 40 -41.88 29.15 -1.08
CA PRO A 40 -42.24 29.23 0.33
C PRO A 40 -41.45 28.21 1.17
N PHE A 41 -41.00 28.66 2.33
CA PHE A 41 -40.29 27.86 3.34
C PHE A 41 -41.16 26.68 3.84
N ARG A 42 -40.59 25.49 3.93
CA ARG A 42 -41.14 24.38 4.72
C ARG A 42 -40.07 23.85 5.66
N GLU A 43 -40.41 23.88 6.94
CA GLU A 43 -39.75 23.09 7.98
C GLU A 43 -40.49 21.75 8.00
N ASP A 44 -39.82 20.67 7.61
CA ASP A 44 -40.33 19.30 7.74
C ASP A 44 -39.30 18.49 8.53
N GLU A 45 -39.80 17.70 9.49
CA GLU A 45 -39.02 17.07 10.56
C GLU A 45 -38.24 15.81 10.14
N ASP A 46 -37.20 15.55 10.92
CA ASP A 46 -36.61 14.25 11.27
C ASP A 46 -36.46 13.18 10.15
N SER A 47 -35.21 12.99 9.70
CA SER A 47 -34.79 11.70 9.15
C SER A 47 -33.56 11.20 9.89
N LEU A 48 -33.76 10.20 10.74
CA LEU A 48 -32.71 9.44 11.40
C LEU A 48 -31.93 8.64 10.34
N GLN A 49 -30.97 9.28 9.70
CA GLN A 49 -29.93 8.57 8.94
C GLN A 49 -29.05 7.82 9.94
N ASP A 50 -29.37 6.54 10.13
CA ASP A 50 -28.42 5.57 10.68
C ASP A 50 -27.17 5.59 9.80
N SER A 51 -26.15 6.34 10.22
CA SER A 51 -24.83 6.28 9.61
C SER A 51 -24.13 5.01 10.09
N SER A 52 -24.69 3.85 9.73
CA SER A 52 -23.98 2.60 9.62
C SER A 52 -22.86 2.81 8.62
N ARG A 53 -21.73 3.29 9.12
CA ARG A 53 -20.50 3.47 8.34
C ARG A 53 -20.06 2.09 7.89
N GLU A 54 -20.42 1.74 6.66
CA GLU A 54 -19.61 0.84 5.86
C GLU A 54 -18.22 1.46 5.76
N MET A 55 -17.37 1.09 6.72
CA MET A 55 -15.93 1.21 6.58
C MET A 55 -15.58 0.37 5.36
N SER A 56 -15.42 1.04 4.21
CA SER A 56 -15.06 0.40 2.95
C SER A 56 -13.89 -0.55 3.22
N ALA A 57 -14.13 -1.86 3.11
CA ALA A 57 -13.08 -2.84 3.25
C ALA A 57 -12.02 -2.52 2.20
N GLN A 58 -10.89 -1.98 2.65
CA GLN A 58 -9.85 -1.50 1.75
C GLN A 58 -9.30 -2.70 0.99
N ASP A 59 -9.41 -2.67 -0.33
CA ASP A 59 -8.93 -3.74 -1.19
C ASP A 59 -7.40 -3.73 -1.24
N HIS A 60 -6.82 -4.35 -0.22
CA HIS A 60 -5.39 -4.54 -0.01
C HIS A 60 -4.78 -5.62 -0.94
N ASN A 61 -5.53 -6.18 -1.90
CA ASN A 61 -4.98 -7.09 -2.89
C ASN A 61 -4.09 -6.34 -3.90
N TRP A 62 -3.05 -7.03 -4.39
CA TRP A 62 -1.98 -6.49 -5.23
C TRP A 62 -1.56 -7.49 -6.31
N ASP A 63 -0.99 -6.98 -7.40
CA ASP A 63 -0.73 -7.76 -8.62
C ASP A 63 0.72 -8.29 -8.71
N VAL A 64 1.68 -7.51 -8.20
CA VAL A 64 3.11 -7.80 -8.27
C VAL A 64 3.85 -7.37 -7.01
N LEU A 65 4.92 -8.10 -6.69
CA LEU A 65 5.87 -7.75 -5.63
C LEU A 65 7.09 -7.07 -6.27
N ILE A 66 7.36 -5.81 -5.93
CA ILE A 66 8.50 -5.05 -6.48
C ILE A 66 9.63 -5.01 -5.44
N PHE A 67 10.67 -5.81 -5.67
CA PHE A 67 11.93 -5.70 -4.92
C PHE A 67 12.74 -4.50 -5.44
N THR A 68 12.91 -3.47 -4.61
CA THR A 68 13.64 -2.25 -4.96
C THR A 68 15.02 -2.22 -4.30
N GLN A 69 16.01 -1.81 -5.09
CA GLN A 69 17.41 -1.68 -4.68
C GLN A 69 17.92 -0.30 -5.04
N GLN A 70 18.87 0.19 -4.25
CA GLN A 70 19.49 1.50 -4.41
C GLN A 70 21.02 1.40 -4.38
N TRP A 71 21.69 2.34 -5.06
CA TRP A 71 23.15 2.43 -5.05
C TRP A 71 23.56 3.52 -4.05
N PRO A 72 24.13 3.17 -2.87
CA PRO A 72 24.25 4.12 -1.75
C PRO A 72 24.95 5.43 -2.11
N VAL A 73 26.02 5.36 -2.91
CA VAL A 73 26.80 6.53 -3.32
C VAL A 73 25.97 7.50 -4.18
N THR A 74 25.11 6.98 -5.06
CA THR A 74 24.25 7.80 -5.92
C THR A 74 23.05 8.33 -5.16
N THR A 75 22.46 7.55 -4.26
CA THR A 75 21.39 8.02 -3.36
C THR A 75 21.85 9.19 -2.50
N CYS A 76 23.00 9.05 -1.81
CA CYS A 76 23.61 10.15 -1.04
C CYS A 76 24.00 11.35 -1.90
N TYR A 77 24.34 11.14 -3.18
CA TYR A 77 24.64 12.25 -4.07
C TYR A 77 23.37 13.08 -4.37
N HIS A 78 22.30 12.43 -4.82
CA HIS A 78 21.01 13.11 -5.11
C HIS A 78 20.44 13.83 -3.89
N TRP A 79 20.41 13.20 -2.73
CA TRP A 79 19.87 13.82 -1.51
C TRP A 79 20.58 15.12 -1.11
N ARG A 80 21.89 15.24 -1.37
CA ARG A 80 22.65 16.48 -1.09
C ARG A 80 22.52 17.55 -2.17
N GLU A 81 22.18 17.18 -3.40
CA GLU A 81 21.83 18.13 -4.46
C GLU A 81 20.43 18.72 -4.22
N GLU A 82 19.51 17.94 -3.63
CA GLU A 82 18.17 18.39 -3.21
C GLU A 82 18.19 19.17 -1.88
N ASN A 83 18.98 18.72 -0.91
CA ASN A 83 19.17 19.36 0.40
C ASN A 83 20.64 19.24 0.86
N PRO A 84 21.46 20.30 0.75
CA PRO A 84 22.88 20.26 1.12
C PRO A 84 23.17 19.87 2.57
N ASP A 85 22.22 20.12 3.48
CA ASP A 85 22.32 19.80 4.91
C ASP A 85 21.83 18.37 5.24
N GLN A 86 21.42 17.57 4.24
CA GLN A 86 21.00 16.18 4.45
C GLN A 86 22.20 15.29 4.78
N GLU A 87 22.21 14.77 6.01
CA GLU A 87 23.15 13.72 6.43
C GLU A 87 23.01 12.47 5.56
N CYS A 88 24.12 11.75 5.36
CA CYS A 88 24.09 10.47 4.66
C CYS A 88 25.13 9.46 5.18
N SER A 89 24.65 8.38 5.79
CA SER A 89 25.43 7.23 6.26
C SER A 89 25.69 6.27 5.09
N LEU A 90 26.91 6.28 4.55
CA LEU A 90 27.33 5.24 3.60
C LEU A 90 27.78 3.98 4.36
N PRO A 91 27.29 2.78 4.00
CA PRO A 91 27.75 1.53 4.61
C PRO A 91 29.27 1.33 4.47
N GLN A 92 29.86 0.54 5.38
CA GLN A 92 31.32 0.35 5.44
C GLN A 92 31.89 -0.20 4.12
N LYS A 93 31.18 -1.16 3.52
CA LYS A 93 31.38 -1.63 2.14
C LYS A 93 30.49 -0.78 1.23
N LYS A 94 31.01 -0.27 0.10
CA LYS A 94 30.32 0.74 -0.75
C LYS A 94 30.09 0.28 -2.20
N GLU A 95 30.32 -1.00 -2.46
CA GLU A 95 30.53 -1.56 -3.80
C GLU A 95 29.44 -2.58 -4.20
N PHE A 96 28.28 -2.51 -3.57
CA PHE A 96 27.11 -3.36 -3.83
C PHE A 96 25.81 -2.56 -3.68
N TRP A 97 24.73 -3.10 -4.24
CA TRP A 97 23.38 -2.55 -4.11
C TRP A 97 22.81 -2.87 -2.74
N THR A 98 22.29 -1.87 -2.04
CA THR A 98 21.48 -2.10 -0.84
C THR A 98 20.01 -2.22 -1.21
N ILE A 99 19.26 -2.92 -0.38
CA ILE A 99 17.80 -2.96 -0.44
C ILE A 99 17.26 -1.55 -0.12
N HIS A 100 16.20 -1.17 -0.82
CA HIS A 100 15.38 -0.01 -0.45
C HIS A 100 14.06 -0.52 0.13
N GLY A 101 13.40 -1.49 -0.52
CA GLY A 101 12.21 -2.14 0.00
C GLY A 101 11.68 -3.32 -0.81
N ILE A 102 10.61 -3.93 -0.30
CA ILE A 102 9.85 -5.01 -0.94
C ILE A 102 8.39 -4.54 -0.99
N TRP A 103 7.91 -4.13 -2.17
CA TRP A 103 6.68 -3.35 -2.29
C TRP A 103 5.55 -4.12 -3.00
N PRO A 104 4.55 -4.61 -2.26
CA PRO A 104 3.28 -5.05 -2.83
C PRO A 104 2.65 -3.92 -3.64
N THR A 105 2.46 -4.15 -4.94
CA THR A 105 2.06 -3.11 -5.90
C THR A 105 0.88 -3.56 -6.75
N LYS A 106 -0.12 -2.69 -6.84
CA LYS A 106 -1.28 -2.81 -7.72
C LYS A 106 -1.05 -2.02 -9.00
N LEU A 107 -1.20 -2.65 -10.15
CA LEU A 107 -0.83 -2.07 -11.44
C LEU A 107 -1.71 -0.84 -11.74
N HIS A 108 -1.07 0.20 -12.29
CA HIS A 108 -1.68 1.51 -12.58
C HIS A 108 -2.20 2.28 -11.34
N GLN A 109 -1.84 1.85 -10.12
CA GLN A 109 -2.23 2.50 -8.87
C GLN A 109 -1.01 2.76 -7.96
N MET A 110 -1.22 3.50 -6.88
CA MET A 110 -0.18 3.77 -5.87
C MET A 110 -0.44 2.91 -4.62
N GLY A 111 0.47 1.97 -4.34
CA GLY A 111 0.34 1.03 -3.23
C GLY A 111 -0.24 -0.33 -3.66
N PRO A 112 -0.93 -1.06 -2.75
CA PRO A 112 -1.46 -0.60 -1.46
C PRO A 112 -0.38 -0.22 -0.43
N ASN A 113 -0.77 0.52 0.62
CA ASN A 113 0.11 0.90 1.73
C ASN A 113 -0.66 0.81 3.07
N PHE A 114 0.05 0.59 4.18
CA PHE A 114 -0.48 0.62 5.56
C PHE A 114 -1.70 -0.30 5.79
N CYS A 115 -1.62 -1.53 5.27
CA CYS A 115 -2.76 -2.45 5.20
C CYS A 115 -3.20 -3.05 6.55
N ASN A 116 -2.35 -2.98 7.59
CA ASN A 116 -2.72 -3.45 8.93
C ASN A 116 -2.18 -2.51 10.03
N ASN A 117 -3.00 -1.53 10.41
CA ASN A 117 -2.66 -0.58 11.49
C ASN A 117 -2.57 -1.23 12.89
N SER A 118 -3.00 -2.49 13.06
CA SER A 118 -2.84 -3.26 14.30
C SER A 118 -1.55 -4.09 14.33
N ALA A 119 -0.86 -4.26 13.20
CA ALA A 119 0.44 -4.91 13.10
C ALA A 119 1.56 -3.95 13.55
N ASN A 120 1.80 -3.91 14.86
CA ASN A 120 2.96 -3.23 15.43
C ASN A 120 4.26 -3.89 14.95
N PHE A 121 5.30 -3.07 14.77
CA PHE A 121 6.67 -3.52 14.53
C PHE A 121 7.38 -3.82 15.85
N ASP A 122 8.10 -4.93 15.89
CA ASP A 122 8.80 -5.47 17.05
C ASP A 122 10.24 -5.89 16.65
N PRO A 123 11.25 -5.05 16.91
CA PRO A 123 12.61 -5.29 16.41
C PRO A 123 13.24 -6.58 16.95
N ASP A 124 12.81 -7.06 18.13
CA ASP A 124 13.31 -8.30 18.73
C ASP A 124 13.08 -9.55 17.87
N LYS A 125 12.13 -9.50 16.92
CA LYS A 125 11.90 -10.57 15.93
C LYS A 125 12.99 -10.64 14.86
N LEU A 126 13.73 -9.55 14.64
CA LEU A 126 14.77 -9.43 13.60
C LEU A 126 16.17 -9.81 14.12
N ASN A 127 16.34 -9.94 15.44
CA ASN A 127 17.55 -10.44 16.11
C ASN A 127 18.23 -11.66 15.42
N PRO A 128 17.52 -12.64 14.79
CA PRO A 128 18.16 -13.75 14.06
C PRO A 128 18.85 -13.36 12.73
N ILE A 129 18.52 -12.19 12.18
CA ILE A 129 18.97 -11.72 10.85
C ILE A 129 19.54 -10.28 10.86
N GLU A 130 19.64 -9.64 12.03
CA GLU A 130 20.05 -8.25 12.22
C GLU A 130 21.36 -7.89 11.49
N ASP A 131 22.44 -8.67 11.69
CA ASP A 131 23.73 -8.56 10.96
C ASP A 131 23.56 -8.46 9.42
N ARG A 132 22.58 -9.19 8.87
CA ARG A 132 22.27 -9.18 7.42
C ARG A 132 21.50 -7.93 7.03
N LEU A 133 20.57 -7.45 7.87
CA LEU A 133 19.81 -6.24 7.62
C LEU A 133 20.68 -4.98 7.74
N GLU A 134 21.55 -4.88 8.74
CA GLU A 134 22.55 -3.81 8.81
C GLU A 134 23.47 -3.80 7.58
N THR A 135 23.84 -4.98 7.07
CA THR A 135 24.71 -5.10 5.90
C THR A 135 23.98 -4.74 4.60
N PHE A 136 22.78 -5.29 4.37
CA PHE A 136 22.11 -5.26 3.07
C PHE A 136 20.92 -4.30 2.97
N TRP A 137 20.29 -3.93 4.09
CA TRP A 137 19.16 -3.00 4.17
C TRP A 137 19.41 -1.85 5.19
N PRO A 138 20.58 -1.17 5.17
CA PRO A 138 20.87 -0.07 6.09
C PRO A 138 20.02 1.18 5.77
N ASP A 139 19.73 1.97 6.80
CA ASP A 139 19.33 3.36 6.58
C ASP A 139 20.53 4.19 6.13
N LEU A 140 20.33 4.91 5.03
CA LEU A 140 21.34 5.80 4.47
C LEU A 140 21.23 7.21 5.05
N LYS A 141 20.18 7.58 5.81
CA LYS A 141 19.90 8.98 6.20
C LYS A 141 20.67 9.50 7.40
N GLY A 142 21.24 8.63 8.24
CA GLY A 142 21.90 9.01 9.50
C GLY A 142 22.35 7.78 10.28
N MET A 143 22.90 7.97 11.48
CA MET A 143 23.31 6.86 12.36
C MET A 143 22.22 6.40 13.35
N ASP A 144 21.20 7.22 13.58
CA ASP A 144 20.34 7.09 14.77
C ASP A 144 19.06 6.27 14.58
N SER A 145 18.82 5.64 13.41
CA SER A 145 17.50 5.03 13.15
C SER A 145 17.39 3.90 12.11
N THR A 146 18.30 2.92 12.06
CA THR A 146 18.12 1.73 11.18
C THR A 146 16.79 1.00 11.46
N GLU A 147 16.41 0.87 12.75
CA GLU A 147 15.09 0.38 13.18
C GLU A 147 13.92 1.16 12.57
N TRP A 148 14.05 2.48 12.37
CA TRP A 148 12.99 3.30 11.79
C TRP A 148 12.76 2.97 10.33
N LEU A 149 13.81 2.66 9.55
CA LEU A 149 13.66 2.23 8.17
C LEU A 149 12.92 0.89 8.10
N TRP A 150 13.35 -0.10 8.89
CA TRP A 150 12.69 -1.42 8.93
C TRP A 150 11.24 -1.30 9.41
N LYS A 151 10.99 -0.48 10.45
CA LYS A 151 9.64 -0.16 10.92
C LYS A 151 8.79 0.51 9.85
N HIS A 152 9.33 1.49 9.11
CA HIS A 152 8.62 2.18 8.03
C HIS A 152 8.26 1.22 6.91
N GLU A 153 9.22 0.43 6.42
CA GLU A 153 9.00 -0.54 5.34
C GLU A 153 8.06 -1.67 5.77
N TRP A 154 8.14 -2.18 7.00
CA TRP A 154 7.16 -3.13 7.54
C TRP A 154 5.76 -2.51 7.62
N GLN A 155 5.59 -1.41 8.35
CA GLN A 155 4.27 -0.83 8.61
C GLN A 155 3.59 -0.38 7.31
N LYS A 156 4.36 0.16 6.35
CA LYS A 156 3.86 0.67 5.07
C LYS A 156 3.65 -0.42 4.02
N HIS A 157 4.57 -1.37 3.88
CA HIS A 157 4.59 -2.34 2.78
C HIS A 157 4.47 -3.80 3.25
N GLY A 158 5.23 -4.19 4.28
CA GLY A 158 5.16 -5.54 4.86
C GLY A 158 3.76 -5.93 5.35
N THR A 159 3.03 -5.01 5.97
CA THR A 159 1.62 -5.24 6.36
C THR A 159 0.68 -5.56 5.19
N CYS A 160 1.04 -5.17 3.96
CA CYS A 160 0.31 -5.50 2.74
C CYS A 160 0.79 -6.82 2.11
N ALA A 161 2.01 -7.26 2.43
CA ALA A 161 2.54 -8.55 2.00
C ALA A 161 1.92 -9.72 2.76
N MET A 162 1.30 -9.47 3.92
CA MET A 162 0.67 -10.48 4.80
C MET A 162 -0.43 -11.35 4.16
N LEU A 163 -0.85 -11.07 2.92
CA LEU A 163 -1.73 -11.93 2.12
C LEU A 163 -1.03 -13.16 1.51
N VAL A 164 0.29 -13.28 1.70
CA VAL A 164 1.15 -14.36 1.18
C VAL A 164 1.82 -15.04 2.37
N GLU A 165 1.72 -16.38 2.47
CA GLU A 165 2.24 -17.15 3.62
C GLU A 165 3.76 -16.94 3.78
N GLU A 166 4.50 -16.85 2.68
CA GLU A 166 5.94 -16.59 2.67
C GLU A 166 6.33 -15.19 3.18
N LEU A 167 5.37 -14.29 3.45
CA LEU A 167 5.57 -12.92 3.92
C LEU A 167 4.60 -12.52 5.06
N ASP A 168 3.98 -13.50 5.74
CA ASP A 168 2.88 -13.29 6.71
C ASP A 168 3.25 -12.62 8.04
N ASN A 169 4.54 -12.38 8.30
CA ASN A 169 5.06 -11.74 9.51
C ASN A 169 6.38 -11.01 9.26
N GLU A 170 6.81 -10.21 10.25
CA GLU A 170 8.01 -9.37 10.17
C GLU A 170 9.27 -10.16 9.77
N LEU A 171 9.60 -11.26 10.44
CA LEU A 171 10.82 -12.01 10.16
C LEU A 171 10.81 -12.56 8.71
N LYS A 172 9.69 -13.15 8.28
CA LYS A 172 9.52 -13.64 6.90
C LYS A 172 9.65 -12.55 5.83
N TYR A 173 9.20 -11.32 6.12
CA TYR A 173 9.32 -10.19 5.19
C TYR A 173 10.76 -9.67 5.02
N PHE A 174 11.67 -10.00 5.96
CA PHE A 174 13.04 -9.49 6.00
C PHE A 174 14.14 -10.55 5.72
N GLU A 175 13.82 -11.85 5.61
CA GLU A 175 14.78 -12.97 5.51
C GLU A 175 15.44 -13.19 4.14
#